data_AF-A0A1S8ADQ8-F1
#
_entry.id   AF-A0A1S8ADQ8-F1
#
_cell.length_a   1.000
_cell.length_b   1.000
_cell.length_c   1.000
_cell.angle_alpha   90.00
_cell.angle_beta   90.00
_cell.angle_gamma   90.00
#
_symmetry.space_group_name_H-M   'P 1'
#
loop_
_entity.id
_entity.type
_entity.pdbx_description
1 polymer ?
#
loop_
_entity_poly.entity_id
_entity_poly.type
_entity_poly.pdbx_seq_one_letter_code
_entity_poly.pdbx_strand_id
1 'polypeptide(L)'
;EPLNYTVERIHKALKQMNDKYLKSALAYLKQQPDPIVLRRGAHTYKCPNFNIVYLANMPIYDANFGWGPPMFSRVVNTYVEGIAHIYPSPSNDGSLTVFINLETHHMQPFKKLFYEIFQHPKNARSRY
;
A
#
# COMPACT_ATOMS: atom_id res chain seq x y z
N GLU A 1 6.85 -17.91 4.17
CA GLU A 1 6.36 -18.35 2.84
C GLU A 1 7.25 -17.75 1.75
N PRO A 2 7.45 -18.40 0.60
CA PRO A 2 8.16 -17.82 -0.54
C PRO A 2 7.46 -16.57 -1.08
N LEU A 3 8.22 -15.58 -1.57
CA LEU A 3 7.69 -14.30 -2.07
C LEU A 3 6.66 -14.47 -3.20
N ASN A 4 6.88 -15.41 -4.11
CA ASN A 4 5.98 -15.69 -5.23
C ASN A 4 4.57 -16.10 -4.75
N TYR A 5 4.47 -16.85 -3.65
CA TYR A 5 3.19 -17.25 -3.09
C TYR A 5 2.39 -16.03 -2.59
N THR A 6 3.07 -15.10 -1.89
CA THR A 6 2.47 -13.84 -1.46
C THR A 6 2.05 -12.99 -2.65
N VAL A 7 2.89 -12.87 -3.68
CA VAL A 7 2.59 -12.12 -4.92
C VAL A 7 1.37 -12.70 -5.63
N GLU A 8 1.31 -14.03 -5.80
CA GLU A 8 0.16 -14.69 -6.42
C GLU A 8 -1.13 -14.48 -5.63
N ARG A 9 -1.06 -14.52 -4.29
CA ARG A 9 -2.22 -14.27 -3.42
C ARG A 9 -2.77 -12.86 -3.62
N ILE A 10 -1.88 -11.85 -3.64
CA ILE A 10 -2.26 -10.45 -3.90
C ILE A 10 -2.83 -10.32 -5.32
N HIS A 11 -2.18 -10.90 -6.33
CA HIS A 11 -2.61 -10.84 -7.72
C HIS A 11 -4.00 -11.45 -7.95
N LYS A 12 -4.26 -12.62 -7.35
CA LYS A 12 -5.57 -13.28 -7.41
C LYS A 12 -6.65 -12.43 -6.75
N ALA A 13 -6.37 -11.84 -5.59
CA ALA A 13 -7.31 -10.95 -4.89
C ALA A 13 -7.63 -9.69 -5.72
N LEU A 14 -6.64 -9.07 -6.36
CA LEU A 14 -6.86 -7.93 -7.25
C LEU A 14 -7.68 -8.32 -8.49
N LYS A 15 -7.37 -9.47 -9.12
CA LYS A 15 -8.13 -9.98 -10.28
C LYS A 15 -9.60 -10.31 -9.97
N GLN A 16 -9.91 -10.64 -8.71
CA GLN A 16 -11.29 -10.90 -8.29
C GLN A 16 -12.15 -9.62 -8.32
N MET A 17 -11.56 -8.43 -8.21
CA MET A 17 -12.25 -7.14 -8.21
C MET A 17 -12.73 -6.71 -9.60
N ASN A 18 -13.37 -7.61 -10.33
CA ASN A 18 -13.97 -7.34 -11.63
C ASN A 18 -15.32 -6.62 -11.50
N ASP A 19 -15.88 -6.18 -12.64
CA ASP A 19 -17.16 -5.46 -12.70
C ASP A 19 -18.29 -6.16 -11.92
N LYS A 20 -18.42 -7.49 -12.05
CA LYS A 20 -19.45 -8.27 -11.33
C LYS A 20 -19.24 -8.21 -9.81
N TYR A 21 -18.00 -8.38 -9.34
CA TYR A 21 -17.69 -8.30 -7.92
C TYR A 21 -17.95 -6.90 -7.36
N LEU A 22 -17.53 -5.85 -8.08
CA LEU A 22 -17.74 -4.46 -7.67
C LEU A 22 -19.24 -4.10 -7.60
N LYS A 23 -20.04 -4.52 -8.60
CA LYS A 23 -21.51 -4.37 -8.56
C LYS A 23 -22.14 -5.11 -7.38
N SER A 24 -21.66 -6.33 -7.10
CA SER A 24 -22.11 -7.11 -5.93
C SER A 24 -21.77 -6.40 -4.61
N ALA A 25 -20.57 -5.86 -4.47
CA ALA A 25 -20.16 -5.10 -3.30
C ALA A 25 -21.04 -3.86 -3.08
N LEU A 26 -21.38 -3.14 -4.15
CA LEU A 26 -22.33 -2.02 -4.09
C LEU A 26 -23.73 -2.47 -3.66
N ALA A 27 -24.23 -3.60 -4.19
CA ALA A 27 -25.51 -4.17 -3.79
C ALA A 27 -25.51 -4.57 -2.30
N TYR A 28 -24.42 -5.18 -1.82
CA TYR A 28 -24.22 -5.52 -0.41
C TYR A 28 -24.24 -4.28 0.48
N LEU A 29 -23.53 -3.21 0.10
CA LEU A 29 -23.51 -1.96 0.86
C LEU A 29 -24.90 -1.31 0.96
N LYS A 30 -25.72 -1.38 -0.10
CA LYS A 30 -27.10 -0.87 -0.11
C LYS A 30 -28.05 -1.62 0.83
N GLN A 31 -27.74 -2.87 1.16
CA GLN A 31 -28.56 -3.69 2.07
C GLN A 31 -28.21 -3.48 3.54
N GLN A 32 -27.13 -2.74 3.85
CA GLN A 32 -26.71 -2.52 5.23
C GLN A 32 -27.64 -1.49 5.90
N PRO A 33 -28.10 -1.76 7.13
CA PRO A 33 -28.94 -0.82 7.87
C PRO A 33 -28.19 0.48 8.21
N ASP A 34 -26.88 0.37 8.44
CA ASP A 34 -25.97 1.50 8.57
C ASP A 34 -24.62 1.16 7.90
N PRO A 35 -24.31 1.72 6.72
CA PRO A 35 -23.04 1.44 6.04
C PRO A 35 -21.83 2.08 6.74
N ILE A 36 -22.05 3.03 7.66
CA ILE A 36 -20.96 3.71 8.38
C ILE A 36 -20.20 2.74 9.28
N VAL A 37 -20.89 1.75 9.86
CA VAL A 37 -20.27 0.72 10.73
C VAL A 37 -19.25 -0.15 9.98
N LEU A 38 -19.32 -0.20 8.65
CA LEU A 38 -18.36 -0.93 7.83
C LEU A 38 -17.09 -0.13 7.52
N ARG A 39 -17.02 1.16 7.92
CA ARG A 39 -15.79 1.94 7.76
C ARG A 39 -14.67 1.32 8.58
N ARG A 40 -13.59 0.98 7.88
CA ARG A 40 -12.35 0.53 8.52
C ARG A 40 -11.72 1.69 9.28
N GLY A 41 -11.26 1.40 10.48
CA GLY A 41 -10.60 2.36 11.35
C GLY A 41 -9.22 1.87 11.75
N ALA A 42 -8.59 2.56 12.71
CA ALA A 42 -7.25 2.21 13.17
C ALA A 42 -7.12 0.75 13.63
N HIS A 43 -8.15 0.22 14.30
CA HIS A 43 -8.21 -1.16 14.77
C HIS A 43 -8.12 -2.20 13.64
N THR A 44 -8.52 -1.86 12.41
CA THR A 44 -8.52 -2.80 11.28
C THR A 44 -7.11 -3.03 10.73
N TYR A 45 -6.19 -2.10 10.95
CA TYR A 45 -4.87 -2.11 10.32
C TYR A 45 -3.74 -2.55 11.25
N LYS A 46 -3.97 -2.54 12.57
CA LYS A 46 -2.98 -3.00 13.56
C LYS A 46 -2.61 -4.47 13.33
N CYS A 47 -1.43 -4.84 13.83
CA CYS A 47 -0.96 -6.22 13.83
C CYS A 47 -2.07 -7.21 14.28
N PRO A 48 -2.29 -8.32 13.55
CA PRO A 48 -1.50 -8.84 12.43
C PRO A 48 -1.95 -8.35 11.04
N ASN A 49 -2.88 -7.41 10.96
CA ASN A 49 -3.36 -6.86 9.69
C ASN A 49 -2.39 -5.80 9.14
N PHE A 50 -2.58 -5.44 7.87
CA PHE A 50 -1.76 -4.43 7.21
C PHE A 50 -2.49 -3.82 6.01
N ASN A 51 -2.30 -2.52 5.77
CA ASN A 51 -2.90 -1.79 4.66
C ASN A 51 -1.83 -1.09 3.81
N ILE A 52 -1.88 -1.31 2.50
CA ILE A 52 -0.96 -0.71 1.52
C ILE A 52 -1.77 0.18 0.58
N VAL A 53 -1.32 1.43 0.44
CA VAL A 53 -1.88 2.38 -0.52
C VAL A 53 -0.80 2.70 -1.57
N TYR A 54 -1.06 2.33 -2.81
CA TYR A 54 -0.16 2.60 -3.94
C TYR A 54 -0.54 3.93 -4.60
N LEU A 55 0.23 4.97 -4.31
CA LEU A 55 0.02 6.34 -4.80
C LEU A 55 0.92 6.68 -6.00
N ALA A 56 1.81 5.78 -6.40
CA ALA A 56 2.72 6.01 -7.52
C ALA A 56 2.05 6.11 -8.90
N ASN A 57 0.80 5.66 -9.05
CA ASN A 57 0.02 5.90 -10.27
C ASN A 57 -0.76 7.24 -10.27
N MET A 58 -0.72 7.99 -9.16
CA MET A 58 -1.42 9.27 -9.07
C MET A 58 -0.51 10.38 -9.60
N PRO A 59 -1.06 11.40 -10.29
CA PRO A 59 -0.32 12.55 -10.83
C PRO A 59 0.05 13.56 -9.72
N ILE A 60 0.69 13.09 -8.65
CA ILE A 60 0.95 13.88 -7.42
C ILE A 60 1.91 15.04 -7.69
N TYR A 61 2.85 14.85 -8.60
CA TYR A 61 3.85 15.86 -8.95
C TYR A 61 3.42 16.80 -10.09
N ASP A 62 2.23 16.60 -10.67
CA ASP A 62 1.70 17.46 -11.74
C ASP A 62 1.08 18.76 -11.19
N ALA A 63 0.92 18.86 -9.86
CA ALA A 63 0.36 20.03 -9.19
C ALA A 63 1.31 21.24 -9.25
N ASN A 64 1.21 22.04 -10.32
CA ASN A 64 2.00 23.25 -10.53
C ASN A 64 1.12 24.50 -10.53
N PHE A 65 1.38 25.40 -9.57
CA PHE A 65 0.65 26.66 -9.39
C PHE A 65 1.35 27.88 -10.00
N GLY A 66 2.41 27.68 -10.79
CA GLY A 66 3.22 28.74 -11.41
C GLY A 66 4.66 28.84 -10.88
N TRP A 67 5.00 28.10 -9.83
CA TRP A 67 6.34 28.07 -9.22
C TRP A 67 7.07 26.72 -9.39
N GLY A 68 6.55 25.86 -10.26
CA GLY A 68 7.07 24.51 -10.47
C GLY A 68 6.29 23.44 -9.71
N PRO A 69 6.63 22.15 -9.95
CA PRO A 69 6.01 21.02 -9.29
C PRO A 69 6.42 20.90 -7.81
N PRO A 70 5.70 20.11 -7.00
CA PRO A 70 6.07 19.88 -5.61
C PRO A 70 7.42 19.16 -5.52
N MET A 71 8.31 19.62 -4.64
CA MET A 71 9.56 18.87 -4.35
C MET A 71 9.28 17.56 -3.61
N PHE A 72 8.20 17.52 -2.82
CA PHE A 72 7.82 16.38 -2.01
C PHE A 72 6.32 16.41 -1.72
N SER A 73 5.70 15.23 -1.62
CA SER A 73 4.29 15.10 -1.25
C SER A 73 4.08 13.85 -0.41
N ARG A 74 3.25 13.96 0.63
CA ARG A 74 2.80 12.84 1.44
C ARG A 74 1.42 13.09 2.03
N VAL A 75 0.72 12.01 2.33
CA VAL A 75 -0.41 12.01 3.27
C VAL A 75 0.10 12.38 4.66
N VAL A 76 -0.55 13.37 5.28
CA VAL A 76 -0.28 13.81 6.65
C VAL A 76 -1.17 13.05 7.66
N ASN A 77 -0.84 13.12 8.95
CA ASN A 77 -1.60 12.52 10.04
C ASN A 77 -1.81 10.99 9.95
N THR A 78 -0.87 10.30 9.31
CA THR A 78 -0.82 8.84 9.27
C THR A 78 -0.13 8.32 10.54
N TYR A 79 -0.79 8.42 11.69
CA TYR A 79 -0.23 7.92 12.97
C TYR A 79 -0.68 6.51 13.33
N VAL A 80 -1.40 5.87 12.42
CA VAL A 80 -1.97 4.54 12.62
C VAL A 80 -0.94 3.49 12.19
N GLU A 81 -0.64 2.58 13.10
CA GLU A 81 0.16 1.38 12.86
C GLU A 81 -0.43 0.52 11.74
N GLY A 82 0.45 -0.12 10.98
CA GLY A 82 0.06 -1.11 9.96
C GLY A 82 -0.42 -0.49 8.66
N ILE A 83 -0.04 0.76 8.39
CA ILE A 83 -0.30 1.43 7.11
C ILE A 83 1.02 1.77 6.41
N ALA A 84 1.12 1.40 5.13
CA ALA A 84 2.16 1.84 4.22
C ALA A 84 1.60 2.59 3.01
N HIS A 85 2.32 3.62 2.59
CA HIS A 85 2.05 4.39 1.38
C HIS A 85 3.25 4.34 0.45
N ILE A 86 3.02 4.07 -0.83
CA ILE A 86 4.07 3.96 -1.85
C ILE A 86 3.93 5.13 -2.82
N TYR A 87 4.96 5.95 -2.94
CA TYR A 87 4.98 7.16 -3.79
C TYR A 87 5.99 7.01 -4.94
N PRO A 88 5.77 7.72 -6.06
CA PRO A 88 6.82 7.88 -7.05
C PRO A 88 7.89 8.81 -6.48
N SER A 89 9.12 8.72 -6.98
CA SER A 89 10.14 9.70 -6.68
C SER A 89 9.88 11.03 -7.41
N PRO A 90 10.14 12.19 -6.78
CA PRO A 90 10.05 13.49 -7.46
C PRO A 90 11.07 13.64 -8.61
N SER A 91 12.16 12.85 -8.61
CA SER A 91 13.21 12.90 -9.65
C SER A 91 12.81 12.23 -10.97
N ASN A 92 11.66 11.54 -11.04
CA ASN A 92 11.22 10.76 -12.19
C ASN A 92 12.26 9.71 -12.70
N ASP A 93 13.10 9.21 -11.80
CA ASP A 93 14.11 8.18 -12.08
C ASP A 93 13.57 6.73 -11.98
N GLY A 94 12.26 6.58 -11.81
CA GLY A 94 11.59 5.30 -11.61
C GLY A 94 11.72 4.73 -10.20
N SER A 95 12.41 5.40 -9.27
CA SER A 95 12.47 4.96 -7.88
C SER A 95 11.15 5.21 -7.14
N LEU A 96 10.92 4.41 -6.09
CA LEU A 96 9.73 4.46 -5.26
C LEU A 96 10.12 4.73 -3.81
N THR A 97 9.31 5.53 -3.11
CA THR A 97 9.47 5.78 -1.68
C THR A 97 8.35 5.12 -0.89
N VAL A 98 8.69 4.40 0.18
CA VAL A 98 7.73 3.76 1.09
C VAL A 98 7.69 4.52 2.41
N PHE A 99 6.53 5.08 2.76
CA PHE A 99 6.24 5.60 4.09
C PHE A 99 5.44 4.57 4.85
N ILE A 100 5.98 4.07 5.97
CA ILE A 100 5.38 3.01 6.76
C ILE A 100 5.36 3.38 8.24
N ASN A 101 4.27 3.04 8.92
CA ASN A 101 4.17 3.13 10.38
C ASN A 101 3.98 1.75 10.98
N LEU A 102 4.88 1.36 11.86
CA LEU A 102 4.81 0.14 12.67
C LEU A 102 5.10 0.50 14.13
N GLU A 103 4.79 -0.42 15.05
CA GLU A 103 5.24 -0.28 16.43
C GLU A 103 6.78 -0.20 16.48
N THR A 104 7.31 0.57 17.42
CA THR A 104 8.75 0.89 17.50
C THR A 104 9.65 -0.35 17.48
N HIS A 105 9.21 -1.43 18.15
CA HIS A 105 9.96 -2.69 18.19
C HIS A 105 9.96 -3.47 16.87
N HIS A 106 9.02 -3.20 15.96
CA HIS A 106 8.96 -3.79 14.63
C HIS A 106 9.77 -3.00 13.58
N MET A 107 10.08 -1.72 13.81
CA MET A 107 10.71 -0.86 12.80
C MET A 107 12.12 -1.31 12.40
N GLN A 108 12.99 -1.66 13.36
CA GLN A 108 14.35 -2.11 13.06
C GLN A 108 14.38 -3.48 12.36
N PRO A 109 13.64 -4.50 12.85
CA PRO A 109 13.49 -5.77 12.13
C PRO A 109 12.93 -5.58 10.71
N PHE A 110 11.89 -4.77 10.55
CA PHE A 110 11.31 -4.48 9.23
C PHE A 110 12.35 -3.90 8.27
N LYS A 111 13.10 -2.87 8.70
CA LYS A 111 14.13 -2.23 7.86
C LYS A 111 15.16 -3.25 7.39
N LYS A 112 15.65 -4.11 8.30
CA LYS A 112 16.62 -5.16 7.98
C LYS A 112 16.06 -6.12 6.91
N LEU A 113 14.89 -6.71 7.18
CA LEU A 113 14.26 -7.68 6.28
C LEU A 113 13.93 -7.07 4.91
N PHE A 114 13.45 -5.82 4.89
CA PHE A 114 13.08 -5.12 3.66
C PHE A 114 14.26 -4.99 2.70
N TYR A 115 15.44 -4.56 3.19
CA TYR A 115 16.61 -4.39 2.33
C TYR A 115 17.32 -5.70 1.99
N GLU A 116 17.31 -6.70 2.87
CA GLU A 116 17.92 -8.01 2.60
C GLU A 116 17.30 -8.72 1.39
N ILE A 117 16.00 -8.55 1.14
CA ILE A 117 15.31 -9.11 -0.04
C ILE A 117 15.92 -8.60 -1.34
N PHE A 118 16.36 -7.34 -1.39
CA PHE A 118 16.96 -6.74 -2.58
C PHE A 118 18.46 -7.01 -2.71
N GLN A 119 19.15 -7.31 -1.62
CA GLN A 119 20.59 -7.62 -1.61
C GLN A 119 20.90 -9.06 -2.06
N HIS A 120 19.94 -9.98 -1.88
CA HIS A 120 20.07 -11.36 -2.32
C HIS A 120 19.03 -11.67 -3.40
N PRO A 121 19.28 -11.32 -4.67
CA PRO A 121 18.29 -11.47 -5.75
C PRO A 121 17.85 -12.92 -5.98
N LYS A 122 18.57 -13.93 -5.47
CA LYS A 122 18.10 -15.33 -5.46
C LYS A 122 16.82 -15.52 -4.63
N ASN A 123 16.57 -14.67 -3.63
CA ASN A 123 15.35 -14.67 -2.80
C ASN A 123 14.17 -14.00 -3.51
N ALA A 124 14.45 -13.04 -4.42
CA ALA A 124 13.45 -12.40 -5.28
C ALA A 124 13.21 -13.13 -6.61
N ARG A 125 14.21 -13.87 -7.10
CA ARG A 125 14.24 -14.59 -8.38
C ARG A 125 14.10 -16.11 -8.26
N SER A 126 13.69 -16.64 -7.10
CA SER A 126 13.32 -18.06 -7.04
C SER A 126 12.01 -18.25 -7.83
N ARG A 127 12.20 -18.52 -9.13
CA ARG A 127 11.22 -19.02 -10.12
C ARG A 127 10.33 -17.96 -10.79
N TYR A 128 10.92 -17.25 -11.77
CA TYR A 128 10.24 -17.16 -13.06
C TYR A 128 10.32 -18.52 -13.75
#